data_AF-A0A1V1TCA0-F1
#
_entry.id   AF-A0A1V1TCA0-F1
#
_cell.length_a   1.000
_cell.length_b   1.000
_cell.length_c   1.000
_cell.angle_alpha   90.00
_cell.angle_beta   90.00
_cell.angle_gamma   90.00
#
_symmetry.space_group_name_H-M   'P 1'
#
loop_
_entity.id
_entity.type
_entity.pdbx_description
1 polymer ?
#
loop_
_entity_poly.entity_id
_entity_poly.type
_entity_poly.pdbx_seq_one_letter_code
_entity_poly.pdbx_strand_id
1 'polypeptide(L)'
;MLIKLATSSRPGASPFVLAPLLAFQSGNLVISADPARIGPHPALANRRVPDLLPAQKVALALLQKTATMQQVKLPTRRGDLLFINNWGVLHARDSYQDDGLATRHVVRLWLRNSELGWTIPESMKAPWEASFGAEANKKVDKQYPITPMPEYMEPKFTNGSAAFIAEESDENDEEL
;
A
#
# COMPACT_ATOMS: atom_id res chain seq x y z
N MET A 1 -4.61 -11.26 -14.78
CA MET A 1 -4.89 -10.97 -13.35
C MET A 1 -3.81 -11.62 -12.50
N LEU A 2 -3.46 -11.02 -11.37
CA LEU A 2 -2.44 -11.50 -10.44
C LEU A 2 -3.05 -11.83 -9.09
N ILE A 3 -2.43 -12.76 -8.37
CA ILE A 3 -2.83 -13.17 -7.02
C ILE A 3 -2.38 -12.07 -6.06
N LYS A 4 -3.35 -11.34 -5.50
CA LYS A 4 -3.14 -10.43 -4.37
C LYS A 4 -3.62 -11.09 -3.10
N LEU A 5 -2.89 -10.92 -2.00
CA LEU A 5 -3.38 -11.32 -0.68
C LEU A 5 -4.69 -10.60 -0.35
N ALA A 6 -5.69 -11.30 0.18
CA ALA A 6 -6.98 -10.70 0.53
C ALA A 6 -6.90 -9.93 1.86
N THR A 7 -7.59 -8.79 1.94
CA THR A 7 -7.67 -7.93 3.14
C THR A 7 -8.61 -8.46 4.24
N SER A 8 -9.49 -9.41 3.94
CA SER A 8 -10.59 -9.79 4.85
C SER A 8 -10.39 -11.17 5.48
N SER A 9 -10.59 -11.25 6.80
CA SER A 9 -10.55 -12.42 7.69
C SER A 9 -11.95 -13.01 7.97
N ARG A 10 -12.91 -12.91 7.04
CA ARG A 10 -14.20 -13.61 7.21
C ARG A 10 -13.98 -15.14 7.20
N PRO A 11 -14.56 -15.89 8.15
CA PRO A 11 -14.50 -17.35 8.13
C PRO A 11 -15.00 -17.90 6.78
N GLY A 12 -14.17 -18.68 6.09
CA GLY A 12 -14.49 -19.27 4.78
C GLY A 12 -14.17 -18.41 3.54
N ALA A 13 -13.68 -17.17 3.70
CA ALA A 13 -13.24 -16.37 2.57
C ALA A 13 -11.89 -16.84 2.01
N SER A 14 -11.72 -16.75 0.69
CA SER A 14 -10.44 -17.06 0.03
C SER A 14 -9.32 -16.19 0.62
N PRO A 15 -8.14 -16.77 0.94
CA PRO A 15 -7.03 -16.01 1.50
C PRO A 15 -6.37 -15.04 0.50
N PHE A 16 -6.76 -15.12 -0.77
CA PHE A 16 -6.30 -14.27 -1.86
C PHE A 16 -7.45 -13.83 -2.76
N VAL A 17 -7.23 -12.72 -3.45
CA VAL A 17 -8.09 -12.21 -4.53
C VAL A 17 -7.30 -12.17 -5.83
N LEU A 18 -7.97 -12.41 -6.95
CA LEU A 18 -7.40 -12.16 -8.26
C LEU A 18 -7.70 -10.72 -8.65
N ALA A 19 -6.67 -9.92 -8.85
CA ALA A 19 -6.81 -8.52 -9.22
C ALA A 19 -5.82 -8.14 -10.32
N PRO A 20 -6.16 -7.22 -11.22
CA PRO A 20 -5.16 -6.61 -12.09
C PRO A 20 -4.18 -5.75 -11.27
N LEU A 21 -2.94 -5.66 -11.74
CA LEU A 21 -1.98 -4.68 -11.24
C LEU A 21 -1.97 -3.40 -12.08
N LEU A 22 -2.39 -3.51 -13.34
CA LEU A 22 -2.39 -2.45 -14.32
C LEU A 22 -3.76 -2.43 -14.99
N ALA A 23 -4.31 -1.24 -15.19
CA ALA A 23 -5.51 -1.01 -15.97
C ALA A 23 -5.38 0.30 -16.74
N PHE A 24 -6.02 0.42 -17.90
CA PHE A 24 -6.17 1.71 -18.57
C PHE A 24 -7.57 2.24 -18.31
N GLN A 25 -7.67 3.49 -17.86
CA GLN A 25 -8.94 4.14 -17.59
C GLN A 25 -8.85 5.61 -18.01
N SER A 26 -9.78 6.04 -18.87
CA SER A 26 -9.88 7.43 -19.34
C SER A 26 -8.53 7.99 -19.85
N GLY A 27 -7.78 7.19 -20.60
CA GLY A 27 -6.47 7.57 -21.15
C GLY A 27 -5.29 7.46 -20.18
N ASN A 28 -5.52 7.12 -18.91
CA ASN A 28 -4.46 6.98 -17.90
C ASN A 28 -4.12 5.52 -17.64
N LEU A 29 -2.83 5.22 -17.51
CA LEU A 29 -2.37 3.95 -16.94
C LEU A 29 -2.50 4.02 -15.41
N VAL A 30 -3.37 3.17 -14.87
CA VAL A 30 -3.65 3.03 -13.45
C VAL A 30 -2.88 1.83 -12.91
N ILE A 31 -2.11 2.04 -11.85
CA ILE A 31 -1.22 1.05 -11.25
C ILE A 31 -1.65 0.77 -9.81
N SER A 32 -1.76 -0.51 -9.48
CA SER A 32 -1.94 -1.01 -8.11
C SER A 32 -1.06 -2.24 -7.94
N ALA A 33 0.22 -2.03 -7.69
CA ALA A 33 1.21 -3.06 -7.48
C ALA A 33 1.92 -2.84 -6.15
N ASP A 34 1.82 -3.83 -5.27
CA ASP A 34 2.54 -3.88 -3.99
C ASP A 34 3.29 -5.23 -3.96
N PRO A 35 4.62 -5.23 -4.12
CA PRO A 35 5.41 -6.45 -4.16
C PRO A 35 5.22 -7.35 -2.94
N ALA A 36 4.99 -6.77 -1.75
CA ALA A 36 4.79 -7.53 -0.52
C ALA A 36 3.48 -8.33 -0.51
N ARG A 37 2.59 -8.08 -1.50
CA ARG A 37 1.24 -8.65 -1.56
C ARG A 37 0.96 -9.50 -2.79
N ILE A 38 1.95 -9.73 -3.64
CA ILE A 38 1.79 -10.46 -4.88
C ILE A 38 2.35 -11.87 -4.71
N GLY A 39 1.49 -12.88 -4.82
CA GLY A 39 1.85 -14.27 -4.62
C GLY A 39 1.99 -14.69 -3.14
N PRO A 40 2.61 -15.84 -2.87
CA PRO A 40 2.81 -16.35 -1.51
C PRO A 40 3.72 -15.44 -0.68
N HIS A 41 3.37 -15.22 0.60
CA HIS A 41 4.16 -14.44 1.54
C HIS A 41 4.55 -15.28 2.76
N PRO A 42 5.81 -15.25 3.24
CA PRO A 42 6.26 -16.08 4.37
C PRO A 42 5.43 -15.89 5.64
N ALA A 43 5.04 -14.65 5.97
CA ALA A 43 4.20 -14.35 7.13
C ALA A 43 2.76 -14.92 7.02
N LEU A 44 2.36 -15.43 5.85
CA LEU A 44 1.05 -16.04 5.60
C LEU A 44 1.18 -17.49 5.12
N ALA A 45 2.28 -18.17 5.45
CA ALA A 45 2.56 -19.54 5.00
C ALA A 45 1.42 -20.54 5.28
N ASN A 46 0.60 -20.30 6.32
CA ASN A 46 -0.55 -21.12 6.66
C ASN A 46 -1.76 -20.94 5.72
N ARG A 47 -1.72 -19.96 4.82
CA ARG A 47 -2.78 -19.69 3.84
C ARG A 47 -2.39 -20.33 2.50
N ARG A 48 -3.28 -21.15 1.93
CA ARG A 48 -3.10 -21.79 0.61
C ARG A 48 -3.15 -20.76 -0.53
N VAL A 49 -2.12 -19.93 -0.65
CA VAL A 49 -1.95 -18.97 -1.73
C VAL A 49 -1.22 -19.67 -2.88
N PRO A 50 -1.78 -19.72 -4.10
CA PRO A 50 -1.13 -20.37 -5.23
C PRO A 50 0.16 -19.64 -5.65
N ASP A 51 1.09 -20.40 -6.19
CA ASP A 51 2.28 -19.83 -6.83
C ASP A 51 1.93 -18.99 -8.05
N LEU A 52 2.81 -18.01 -8.32
CA LEU A 52 2.71 -17.20 -9.53
C LEU A 52 3.08 -18.03 -10.76
N LEU A 53 2.28 -17.90 -11.81
CA LEU A 53 2.55 -18.48 -13.12
C LEU A 53 3.87 -17.94 -13.70
N PRO A 54 4.58 -18.71 -14.54
CA PRO A 54 5.80 -18.24 -15.19
C PRO A 54 5.63 -16.90 -15.92
N ALA A 55 4.53 -16.73 -16.66
CA ALA A 55 4.20 -15.48 -17.36
C ALA A 55 3.97 -14.30 -16.40
N GLN A 56 3.39 -14.54 -15.21
CA GLN A 56 3.20 -13.51 -14.19
C GLN A 56 4.55 -13.05 -13.61
N LYS A 57 5.47 -13.99 -13.34
CA LYS A 57 6.82 -13.67 -12.87
C LYS A 57 7.58 -12.83 -13.90
N VAL A 58 7.49 -13.19 -15.18
CA VAL A 58 8.08 -12.41 -16.30
C VAL A 58 7.48 -11.00 -16.35
N ALA A 59 6.15 -10.86 -16.26
CA ALA A 59 5.50 -9.56 -16.29
C ALA A 59 5.94 -8.67 -15.11
N LEU A 60 6.06 -9.22 -13.89
CA LEU A 60 6.54 -8.50 -12.72
C LEU A 60 8.00 -8.05 -12.87
N ALA A 61 8.86 -8.94 -13.41
CA ALA A 61 10.25 -8.60 -13.68
C ALA A 61 10.37 -7.46 -14.71
N LEU A 62 9.53 -7.47 -15.75
CA LEU A 62 9.47 -6.39 -16.74
C LEU A 62 8.96 -5.08 -16.14
N LEU A 63 7.93 -5.14 -15.29
CA LEU A 63 7.42 -3.96 -14.58
C LEU A 63 8.51 -3.34 -13.70
N GLN A 64 9.19 -4.16 -12.88
CA GLN A 64 10.29 -3.71 -12.03
C GLN A 64 11.43 -3.09 -12.86
N LYS A 65 11.87 -3.79 -13.91
CA LYS A 65 12.94 -3.30 -14.80
C LYS A 65 12.57 -1.94 -15.40
N THR A 66 11.34 -1.81 -15.90
CA THR A 66 10.85 -0.56 -16.51
C THR A 66 10.78 0.56 -15.50
N ALA A 67 10.21 0.30 -14.32
CA ALA A 67 10.13 1.27 -13.23
C ALA A 67 11.53 1.76 -12.81
N THR A 68 12.49 0.85 -12.67
CA THR A 68 13.88 1.20 -12.31
C THR A 68 14.57 2.03 -13.40
N MET A 69 14.36 1.71 -14.68
CA MET A 69 14.95 2.50 -15.78
C MET A 69 14.37 3.91 -15.88
N GLN A 70 13.11 4.09 -15.51
CA GLN A 70 12.39 5.38 -15.60
C GLN A 70 12.30 6.12 -14.26
N GLN A 71 13.01 5.65 -13.23
CA GLN A 71 12.89 6.21 -11.89
C GLN A 71 13.47 7.63 -11.81
N VAL A 72 12.84 8.47 -11.01
CA VAL A 72 13.34 9.80 -10.66
C VAL A 72 13.66 9.81 -9.17
N LYS A 73 14.91 10.14 -8.81
CA LYS A 73 15.30 10.31 -7.41
C LYS A 73 14.95 11.73 -6.96
N LEU A 74 14.18 11.82 -5.89
CA LEU A 74 13.77 13.09 -5.30
C LEU A 74 14.70 13.43 -4.13
N PRO A 75 15.49 14.53 -4.19
CA PRO A 75 16.40 14.94 -3.13
C PRO A 75 15.64 15.70 -2.03
N THR A 76 14.70 15.03 -1.37
CA THR A 76 13.78 15.63 -0.39
C THR A 76 14.52 16.15 0.84
N ARG A 77 14.21 17.37 1.26
CA ARG A 77 14.76 18.04 2.44
C ARG A 77 13.67 18.31 3.48
N ARG A 78 14.09 18.63 4.71
CA ARG A 78 13.18 19.07 5.76
C ARG A 78 12.38 20.29 5.28
N GLY A 79 11.06 20.20 5.39
CA GLY A 79 10.13 21.25 4.94
C GLY A 79 9.53 21.00 3.56
N ASP A 80 10.07 20.07 2.77
CA ASP A 80 9.49 19.73 1.47
C ASP A 80 8.15 19.00 1.65
N LEU A 81 7.20 19.32 0.76
CA LEU A 81 5.92 18.62 0.65
C LEU A 81 5.89 17.82 -0.65
N LEU A 82 5.62 16.52 -0.55
CA LEU A 82 5.53 15.62 -1.69
C LEU A 82 4.09 15.18 -1.91
N PHE A 83 3.57 15.50 -3.09
CA PHE A 83 2.26 15.03 -3.55
C PHE A 83 2.47 13.94 -4.60
N ILE A 84 1.98 12.73 -4.30
CA ILE A 84 2.11 11.58 -5.19
C ILE A 84 0.71 11.13 -5.59
N ASN A 85 0.44 11.11 -6.90
CA ASN A 85 -0.74 10.42 -7.41
C ASN A 85 -0.50 8.91 -7.34
N ASN A 86 -1.05 8.27 -6.30
CA ASN A 86 -0.87 6.85 -6.01
C ASN A 86 -1.31 5.91 -7.16
N TRP A 87 -2.22 6.37 -8.02
CA TRP A 87 -2.68 5.58 -9.17
C TRP A 87 -1.75 5.69 -10.38
N GLY A 88 -1.04 6.81 -10.53
CA GLY A 88 -0.21 7.06 -11.70
C GLY A 88 1.27 6.71 -11.50
N VAL A 89 1.74 6.63 -10.25
CA VAL A 89 3.17 6.55 -9.94
C VAL A 89 3.47 5.47 -8.90
N LEU A 90 4.37 4.56 -9.27
CA LEU A 90 5.05 3.69 -8.30
C LEU A 90 6.08 4.51 -7.54
N HIS A 91 6.11 4.36 -6.22
CA HIS A 91 7.05 5.05 -5.35
C HIS A 91 7.75 4.04 -4.44
N ALA A 92 9.03 4.29 -4.19
CA ALA A 92 9.89 3.47 -3.36
C ALA A 92 10.90 4.34 -2.62
N ARG A 93 11.65 3.72 -1.74
CA ARG A 93 12.74 4.36 -0.98
C ARG A 93 13.96 3.46 -1.03
N ASP A 94 15.13 4.06 -1.25
CA ASP A 94 16.41 3.37 -1.11
C ASP A 94 16.65 2.95 0.36
N SER A 95 17.49 1.94 0.56
CA SER A 95 18.01 1.60 1.88
C SER A 95 18.86 2.75 2.43
N TYR A 96 18.79 2.99 3.74
CA TYR A 96 19.54 4.01 4.45
C TYR A 96 19.79 3.49 5.88
N GLN A 97 20.75 4.09 6.56
CA GLN A 97 21.03 3.84 7.97
C GLN A 97 20.83 5.14 8.73
N ASP A 98 20.05 5.08 9.81
CA ASP A 98 19.96 6.18 10.75
C ASP A 98 21.24 6.21 11.60
N ASP A 99 21.80 7.40 11.84
CA ASP A 99 22.73 7.60 12.94
C ASP A 99 21.91 7.98 14.18
N GLY A 100 22.35 7.60 15.38
CA GLY A 100 21.56 7.78 16.61
C GLY A 100 21.21 9.23 16.98
N LEU A 101 21.62 10.21 16.18
CA LEU A 101 21.38 11.65 16.37
C LEU A 101 20.38 12.22 15.35
N ALA A 102 20.23 11.60 14.18
CA ALA A 102 19.35 12.07 13.12
C ALA A 102 18.59 10.91 12.47
N THR A 103 17.32 10.76 12.84
CA THR A 103 16.40 9.84 12.16
C THR A 103 15.60 10.55 11.07
N ARG A 104 15.43 9.91 9.92
CA ARG A 104 14.57 10.45 8.86
C ARG A 104 13.09 10.40 9.30
N HIS A 105 12.49 11.57 9.52
CA HIS A 105 11.07 11.69 9.88
C HIS A 105 10.22 12.22 8.72
N VAL A 106 9.18 11.46 8.34
CA VAL A 106 8.24 11.84 7.29
C VAL A 106 6.81 11.61 7.79
N VAL A 107 5.98 12.66 7.71
CA VAL A 107 4.55 12.54 7.96
C VAL A 107 3.84 12.23 6.63
N ARG A 108 3.04 11.15 6.61
CA ARG A 108 2.30 10.70 5.42
C ARG A 108 0.81 10.88 5.61
N LEU A 109 0.18 11.57 4.67
CA LEU A 109 -1.27 11.70 4.59
C LEU A 109 -1.83 10.95 3.38
N TRP A 110 -3.03 10.40 3.54
CA TRP A 110 -3.82 9.82 2.47
C TRP A 110 -4.92 10.79 2.09
N LEU A 111 -4.85 11.31 0.86
CA LEU A 111 -5.75 12.34 0.38
C LEU A 111 -6.64 11.77 -0.72
N ARG A 112 -7.93 12.07 -0.65
CA ARG A 112 -8.91 11.81 -1.70
C ARG A 112 -9.64 13.10 -2.01
N ASN A 113 -9.54 13.56 -3.25
CA ASN A 113 -10.38 14.64 -3.77
C ASN A 113 -11.45 14.02 -4.67
N SER A 114 -12.73 14.07 -4.27
CA SER A 114 -13.85 13.47 -5.01
C SER A 114 -14.14 14.12 -6.36
N GLU A 115 -13.78 15.38 -6.53
CA GLU A 115 -14.04 16.18 -7.73
C GLU A 115 -12.94 15.99 -8.80
N LEU A 116 -11.68 15.96 -8.38
CA LEU A 116 -10.51 15.95 -9.28
C LEU A 116 -9.82 14.58 -9.40
N GLY A 117 -10.18 13.62 -8.56
CA GLY A 117 -9.53 12.30 -8.61
C GLY A 117 -9.94 11.50 -9.85
N TRP A 118 -9.01 10.68 -10.35
CA TRP A 118 -9.26 9.84 -11.51
C TRP A 118 -10.42 8.88 -11.30
N THR A 119 -11.12 8.55 -12.39
CA THR A 119 -12.09 7.46 -12.41
C THR A 119 -11.39 6.16 -12.03
N ILE A 120 -11.95 5.45 -11.07
CA ILE A 120 -11.40 4.17 -10.62
C ILE A 120 -11.84 3.07 -11.59
N PRO A 121 -10.92 2.27 -12.15
CA PRO A 121 -11.29 1.13 -12.98
C PRO A 121 -12.16 0.15 -12.19
N GLU A 122 -13.21 -0.38 -12.80
CA GLU A 122 -14.15 -1.31 -12.13
C GLU A 122 -13.42 -2.51 -11.50
N SER A 123 -12.42 -3.03 -12.21
CA SER A 123 -11.57 -4.14 -11.75
C SER A 123 -10.70 -3.84 -10.52
N MET A 124 -10.58 -2.58 -10.13
CA MET A 124 -9.82 -2.10 -8.96
C MET A 124 -10.72 -1.40 -7.93
N LYS A 125 -12.04 -1.40 -8.14
CA LYS A 125 -12.99 -0.65 -7.33
C LYS A 125 -13.15 -1.22 -5.92
N ALA A 126 -13.29 -2.54 -5.78
CA ALA A 126 -13.46 -3.19 -4.47
C ALA A 126 -12.36 -2.84 -3.43
N PRO A 127 -11.05 -2.96 -3.73
CA PRO A 127 -10.02 -2.53 -2.77
C PRO A 127 -10.03 -1.02 -2.53
N TRP A 128 -10.43 -0.22 -3.51
CA TRP A 128 -10.58 1.22 -3.35
C TRP A 128 -11.80 1.62 -2.51
N GLU A 129 -12.92 0.91 -2.59
CA GLU A 129 -14.12 1.17 -1.76
C GLU A 129 -13.87 0.80 -0.30
N ALA A 130 -13.12 -0.27 -0.04
CA ALA A 130 -12.66 -0.59 1.32
C ALA A 130 -11.81 0.54 1.95
N SER A 131 -11.26 1.41 1.11
CA SER A 131 -10.35 2.49 1.46
C SER A 131 -11.03 3.84 1.66
N PHE A 132 -11.84 4.21 0.68
CA PHE A 132 -12.40 5.56 0.52
C PHE A 132 -13.91 5.54 0.29
N GLY A 133 -14.52 4.35 0.31
CA GLY A 133 -15.97 4.18 0.18
C GLY A 133 -16.72 4.74 1.38
N ALA A 134 -18.05 4.67 1.30
CA ALA A 134 -18.93 5.12 2.37
C ALA A 134 -18.68 4.37 3.68
N GLU A 135 -18.49 3.05 3.57
CA GLU A 135 -18.28 2.10 4.69
C GLU A 135 -16.81 2.00 5.13
N ALA A 136 -15.90 2.80 4.57
CA ALA A 136 -14.52 2.77 5.02
C ALA A 136 -14.42 3.35 6.43
N ASN A 137 -13.71 2.66 7.33
CA ASN A 137 -13.41 3.14 8.68
C ASN A 137 -12.53 4.40 8.59
N LYS A 138 -13.17 5.56 8.55
CA LYS A 138 -12.51 6.86 8.54
C LYS A 138 -12.12 7.19 9.98
N LYS A 139 -10.82 7.14 10.30
CA LYS A 139 -10.31 7.77 11.52
C LYS A 139 -10.39 9.30 11.32
N VAL A 140 -11.50 9.89 11.77
CA VAL A 140 -11.65 11.34 11.92
C VAL A 140 -10.87 11.72 13.20
N ASP A 141 -10.03 12.75 13.16
CA ASP A 141 -9.16 13.19 14.28
C ASP A 141 -7.85 12.41 14.52
N LYS A 142 -7.23 11.86 13.47
CA LYS A 142 -5.87 11.31 13.61
C LYS A 142 -4.86 12.44 13.88
N GLN A 143 -4.24 12.45 15.06
CA GLN A 143 -3.08 13.29 15.34
C GLN A 143 -1.85 12.69 14.66
N TYR A 144 -1.12 13.52 13.92
CA TYR A 144 0.12 13.13 13.25
C TYR A 144 1.31 13.51 14.12
N PRO A 145 2.24 12.59 14.43
CA PRO A 145 3.44 12.93 15.17
C PRO A 145 4.34 13.78 14.27
N ILE A 146 4.33 15.10 14.47
CA ILE A 146 5.16 16.05 13.70
C ILE A 146 6.64 16.02 14.15
N THR A 147 6.90 15.41 15.30
CA THR A 147 8.23 15.14 15.86
C THR A 147 8.48 13.63 15.83
N PRO A 148 9.73 13.16 15.62
CA PRO A 148 10.06 11.74 15.73
C PRO A 148 9.64 11.18 17.09
N MET A 149 9.09 9.95 17.11
CA MET A 149 8.84 9.23 18.36
C MET A 149 10.19 8.87 19.01
N PRO A 150 10.28 8.84 20.36
CA PRO A 150 11.50 8.41 21.06
C PRO A 150 11.92 6.98 20.69
N GLU A 151 10.95 6.13 20.37
CA GLU A 151 11.13 4.74 19.96
C GLU A 151 10.47 4.50 18.60
N TYR A 152 11.21 3.89 17.67
CA TYR A 152 10.68 3.50 16.37
C TYR A 152 9.97 2.15 16.47
N MET A 153 8.65 2.15 16.31
CA MET A 153 7.87 0.92 16.21
C MET A 153 7.88 0.44 14.76
N GLU A 154 8.44 -0.74 14.51
CA GLU A 154 8.37 -1.33 13.18
C GLU A 154 6.91 -1.66 12.84
N PRO A 155 6.38 -1.19 11.69
CA PRO A 155 5.01 -1.49 11.31
C PRO A 155 4.83 -3.01 11.14
N LYS A 156 3.88 -3.60 11.87
CA LYS A 156 3.45 -4.98 11.62
C LYS A 156 2.98 -5.11 10.17
N PHE A 157 3.26 -6.23 9.50
CA PHE A 157 2.75 -6.48 8.15
C PHE A 157 1.22 -6.42 8.18
N THR A 158 0.65 -5.42 7.51
CA THR A 158 -0.80 -5.29 7.38
C THR A 158 -1.18 -5.67 5.95
N ASN A 159 -2.30 -6.38 5.78
CA ASN A 159 -2.84 -6.71 4.47
C ASN A 159 -3.40 -5.47 3.74
N GLY A 160 -2.99 -4.25 4.06
CA GLY A 160 -3.41 -3.00 3.43
C GLY A 160 -2.59 -2.66 2.18
N SER A 161 -3.19 -2.10 1.12
CA SER A 161 -2.50 -1.87 -0.17
C SER A 161 -1.84 -0.51 -0.15
N ALA A 162 -0.70 -0.35 0.52
CA ALA A 162 -0.06 0.94 0.82
C ALA A 162 -0.96 1.93 1.59
N ALA A 163 -2.25 2.05 1.29
CA ALA A 163 -3.27 2.91 1.85
C ALA A 163 -3.83 2.48 3.21
N PHE A 164 -3.41 1.35 3.79
CA PHE A 164 -3.88 0.95 5.12
C PHE A 164 -2.72 0.41 5.93
N ILE A 165 -2.32 1.15 6.95
CA ILE A 165 -1.84 0.52 8.18
C ILE A 165 -3.13 0.15 8.90
N ALA A 166 -3.53 -1.11 8.83
CA ALA A 166 -4.39 -1.65 9.87
C ALA A 166 -3.51 -1.75 11.13
N GLU A 167 -3.42 -0.64 11.87
CA GLU A 167 -3.27 -0.76 13.31
C GLU A 167 -4.50 -1.57 13.74
N GLU A 168 -4.37 -2.90 13.81
CA GLU A 168 -5.08 -3.63 14.85
C GLU A 168 -4.50 -3.04 16.14
N SER A 169 -5.18 -2.01 16.65
CA SER A 169 -5.11 -1.71 18.05
C SER A 169 -5.54 -3.00 18.74
N ASP A 170 -4.64 -3.58 19.52
CA ASP A 170 -5.05 -4.44 20.61
C ASP A 170 -5.90 -3.54 21.53
N GLU A 171 -7.18 -3.38 21.20
CA GLU A 171 -8.22 -3.03 22.16
C GLU A 171 -8.29 -4.22 23.12
N ASN A 172 -7.36 -4.25 24.07
CA ASN A 172 -7.69 -4.74 25.39
C ASN A 172 -8.58 -3.68 26.03
N ASP A 173 -9.86 -3.67 25.63
CA ASP A 173 -10.94 -3.28 26.51
C ASP A 173 -11.03 -4.37 27.60
N GLU A 174 -10.06 -4.37 28.52
CA GLU A 174 -10.31 -4.89 29.85
C GLU A 174 -10.97 -3.76 30.63
N GLU A 175 -12.30 -3.81 30.70
CA GLU A 175 -13.06 -3.18 31.78
C GLU A 175 -12.41 -3.54 33.12
N LEU A 176 -11.93 -2.52 33.84
CA LEU A 176 -11.86 -2.47 35.30
C LEU A 176 -12.26 -1.09 35.79
#